data_AF-A0A1Q7V1N8-F1
#
_entry.id   AF-A0A1Q7V1N8-F1
#
_cell.length_a   1.000
_cell.length_b   1.000
_cell.length_c   1.000
_cell.angle_alpha   90.00
_cell.angle_beta   90.00
_cell.angle_gamma   90.00
#
_symmetry.space_group_name_H-M   'P 1'
#
loop_
_entity.id
_entity.type
_entity.pdbx_description
1 polymer ?
#
loop_
_entity_poly.entity_id
_entity_poly.type
_entity_poly.pdbx_seq_one_letter_code
_entity_poly.pdbx_strand_id
1 'polypeptide(L)'
;MKTITNFIYGAFAGLMLAAINTASASTIYPINNGFEQPDLGSGCGAYQYNPSNPGWTFTNSSGIAANESCFGVAGATNGNNNNAAISTSGQAGLLQGGDGTLAGVSFSQTLSVPAAGNWVAYFSLEGRPDNDGANGVNVFLDGAQVGNTLFPAALGSFNGASVNLGNVTAGSHTIAFAGTVPEGDHTTFVDNVRLAKGATGEVFASVNGGNQGSPIYDYTPLQTAFTSGLPFARGMAFDSVGNLFVATNFCDDTCYATILKITPAGAQSTFATLSDGFFAEGIVTDGADNVFVDAQDGSVPDTLPSTIFKFTPDGTQSAFGSVPGQSFGPAFDNAGNLYVPDGVFQTIYKFTPDGTRSVFVSPSAFRPDQFPTALAFDRLGNLFVSTSGALDGTILKFTPTGVESTFATGLHAPRGLAFDSSGNLFVAEIGVPPPSDILKFTPGGKKSVFASGFNQVNRGPQFLAIQPARAPFDVIATVPLQTNALVFVAVNPALNKIYTSGGASGGQEVVVIDGATFSAADVGTGSGASVDVQSNHYWAANVYGGGVLVRDGSTDNVLATIPLGFCPINTAYDSNRNREWVGAQCGPGDDPVFAINAA
;
A
#
# COMPACT_ATOMS: atom_id res chain seq x y z
N MET A 1 -46.50 -28.04 35.66
CA MET A 1 -46.54 -27.08 34.54
C MET A 1 -45.14 -26.49 34.40
N LYS A 2 -44.19 -27.22 33.80
CA LYS A 2 -43.78 -27.14 32.38
C LYS A 2 -43.62 -25.70 31.85
N THR A 3 -42.35 -25.38 31.56
CA THR A 3 -41.80 -24.37 30.63
C THR A 3 -41.68 -22.92 31.13
N ILE A 4 -40.44 -22.49 31.40
CA ILE A 4 -39.74 -21.28 30.89
C ILE A 4 -38.59 -20.97 31.87
N THR A 5 -37.39 -21.46 31.59
CA THR A 5 -36.12 -20.96 32.13
C THR A 5 -34.98 -21.44 31.23
N ASN A 6 -34.81 -20.76 30.10
CA ASN A 6 -33.63 -20.83 29.22
C ASN A 6 -33.59 -19.58 28.33
N PHE A 7 -33.64 -18.39 28.95
CA PHE A 7 -33.71 -17.12 28.22
C PHE A 7 -33.02 -15.96 28.96
N ILE A 8 -31.82 -16.16 29.52
CA ILE A 8 -30.97 -15.04 30.00
C ILE A 8 -29.47 -15.30 29.74
N TYR A 9 -29.11 -15.69 28.51
CA TYR A 9 -27.71 -15.66 28.03
C TYR A 9 -27.58 -15.08 26.60
N GLY A 10 -28.58 -14.33 26.12
CA GLY A 10 -28.65 -13.90 24.71
C GLY A 10 -28.87 -12.40 24.46
N ALA A 11 -28.74 -11.53 25.47
CA ALA A 11 -29.16 -10.14 25.36
C ALA A 11 -28.12 -9.11 25.82
N PHE A 12 -26.85 -9.30 25.45
CA PHE A 12 -25.84 -8.22 25.47
C PHE A 12 -24.91 -8.19 24.23
N ALA A 13 -25.21 -8.98 23.18
CA ALA A 13 -24.51 -8.93 21.89
C ALA A 13 -25.29 -8.17 20.80
N GLY A 14 -26.40 -7.52 21.15
CA GLY A 14 -27.40 -7.03 20.19
C GLY A 14 -27.69 -5.54 20.32
N LEU A 15 -26.69 -4.66 20.39
CA LEU A 15 -26.90 -3.22 20.17
C LEU A 15 -25.61 -2.48 19.76
N MET A 16 -24.94 -3.01 18.72
CA MET A 16 -24.00 -2.25 17.89
C MET A 16 -24.01 -2.81 16.46
N LEU A 17 -25.20 -2.96 15.87
CA LEU A 17 -25.33 -3.31 14.46
C LEU A 17 -26.61 -2.72 13.88
N ALA A 18 -26.70 -1.39 13.88
CA ALA A 18 -27.75 -0.66 13.18
C ALA A 18 -27.16 0.62 12.55
N ALA A 19 -26.15 0.41 11.70
CA ALA A 19 -25.77 1.31 10.62
C ALA A 19 -24.96 0.53 9.57
N ILE A 20 -25.46 -0.64 9.14
CA ILE A 20 -24.97 -1.22 7.88
C ILE A 20 -25.63 -0.39 6.77
N ASN A 21 -24.94 0.67 6.37
CA ASN A 21 -25.04 1.19 5.01
C ASN A 21 -25.06 -0.02 4.08
N THR A 22 -26.02 -0.09 3.17
CA THR A 22 -25.99 -1.05 2.05
C THR A 22 -24.79 -0.73 1.16
N ALA A 23 -23.60 -1.11 1.60
CA ALA A 23 -22.41 -1.16 0.78
C ALA A 23 -22.60 -2.34 -0.16
N SER A 24 -22.80 -2.07 -1.45
CA SER A 24 -22.65 -3.11 -2.47
C SER A 24 -21.28 -3.76 -2.28
N ALA A 25 -21.21 -5.08 -2.13
CA ALA A 25 -19.95 -5.80 -1.95
C ALA A 25 -18.89 -5.31 -2.95
N SER A 26 -17.82 -4.71 -2.44
CA SER A 26 -16.74 -4.10 -3.22
C SER A 26 -15.60 -5.07 -3.55
N THR A 27 -15.68 -6.32 -3.09
CA THR A 27 -14.66 -7.36 -3.34
C THR A 27 -15.32 -8.73 -3.44
N ILE A 28 -14.86 -9.52 -4.39
CA ILE A 28 -15.23 -10.91 -4.64
C ILE A 28 -14.00 -11.75 -4.31
N TYR A 29 -14.17 -12.76 -3.48
CA TYR A 29 -13.16 -13.79 -3.27
C TYR A 29 -13.64 -15.06 -4.01
N PRO A 30 -12.87 -15.59 -4.99
CA PRO A 30 -13.11 -16.89 -5.59
C PRO A 30 -13.10 -18.00 -4.54
N ILE A 31 -13.95 -19.03 -4.68
CA ILE A 31 -13.94 -20.22 -3.83
C ILE A 31 -12.53 -20.81 -3.81
N ASN A 32 -12.01 -21.08 -2.61
CA ASN A 32 -10.68 -21.61 -2.42
C ASN A 32 -9.61 -20.72 -3.10
N ASN A 33 -9.70 -19.41 -2.92
CA ASN A 33 -8.76 -18.44 -3.49
C ASN A 33 -7.32 -18.59 -2.96
N GLY A 34 -7.13 -19.39 -1.93
CA GLY A 34 -5.85 -19.79 -1.35
C GLY A 34 -5.38 -21.20 -1.72
N PHE A 35 -6.15 -21.95 -2.52
CA PHE A 35 -5.79 -23.32 -2.92
C PHE A 35 -5.56 -24.32 -1.77
N GLU A 36 -6.15 -24.08 -0.61
CA GLU A 36 -5.99 -24.90 0.62
C GLU A 36 -6.83 -26.19 0.62
N GLN A 37 -7.52 -26.47 -0.48
CA GLN A 37 -8.31 -27.67 -0.65
C GLN A 37 -8.13 -28.27 -2.07
N PRO A 38 -7.91 -29.59 -2.18
CA PRO A 38 -7.65 -30.54 -1.09
C PRO A 38 -6.32 -30.27 -0.38
N ASP A 39 -6.26 -30.54 0.93
CA ASP A 39 -5.00 -30.47 1.68
C ASP A 39 -4.07 -31.62 1.25
N LEU A 40 -2.97 -31.26 0.58
CA LEU A 40 -1.94 -32.19 0.10
C LEU A 40 -0.90 -32.59 1.16
N GLY A 41 -0.96 -32.03 2.37
CA GLY A 41 0.00 -32.30 3.44
C GLY A 41 1.33 -31.56 3.23
N SER A 42 2.45 -32.24 3.50
CA SER A 42 3.80 -31.64 3.50
C SER A 42 4.84 -32.57 2.88
N GLY A 43 6.01 -32.01 2.60
CA GLY A 43 7.15 -32.72 2.01
C GLY A 43 7.09 -32.84 0.48
N CYS A 44 8.14 -33.42 -0.10
CA CYS A 44 8.39 -33.38 -1.55
C CYS A 44 7.20 -33.84 -2.41
N GLY A 45 6.46 -34.85 -1.97
CA GLY A 45 5.30 -35.39 -2.69
C GLY A 45 3.99 -34.60 -2.57
N ALA A 46 3.97 -33.48 -1.84
CA ALA A 46 2.78 -32.69 -1.57
C ALA A 46 2.41 -31.76 -2.75
N TYR A 47 2.14 -32.35 -3.90
CA TYR A 47 1.59 -31.67 -5.08
C TYR A 47 0.66 -32.61 -5.84
N GLN A 48 -0.33 -32.04 -6.53
CA GLN A 48 -1.31 -32.79 -7.29
C GLN A 48 -1.78 -32.02 -8.51
N TYR A 49 -1.64 -32.61 -9.70
CA TYR A 49 -2.28 -32.13 -10.92
C TYR A 49 -3.76 -32.48 -10.95
N ASN A 50 -4.56 -31.58 -11.51
CA ASN A 50 -6.00 -31.75 -11.68
C ASN A 50 -6.71 -32.36 -10.44
N PRO A 51 -6.59 -31.71 -9.27
CA PRO A 51 -7.20 -32.21 -8.03
C PRO A 51 -8.73 -32.24 -8.13
N SER A 52 -9.36 -33.16 -7.39
CA SER A 52 -10.81 -33.26 -7.29
C SER A 52 -11.37 -32.32 -6.20
N ASN A 53 -12.49 -31.67 -6.49
CA ASN A 53 -13.17 -30.70 -5.62
C ASN A 53 -12.32 -29.50 -5.10
N PRO A 54 -11.46 -28.84 -5.92
CA PRO A 54 -10.58 -27.81 -5.42
C PRO A 54 -11.17 -26.39 -5.51
N GLY A 55 -12.46 -26.22 -5.82
CA GLY A 55 -13.08 -24.91 -6.09
C GLY A 55 -12.68 -24.26 -7.43
N TRP A 56 -11.61 -24.73 -8.07
CA TRP A 56 -11.12 -24.31 -9.39
C TRP A 56 -11.23 -25.45 -10.43
N THR A 57 -11.34 -25.10 -11.70
CA THR A 57 -11.25 -26.05 -12.82
C THR A 57 -9.85 -26.00 -13.40
N PHE A 58 -9.08 -27.08 -13.24
CA PHE A 58 -7.70 -27.21 -13.72
C PHE A 58 -7.67 -27.91 -15.09
N THR A 59 -6.76 -27.48 -15.96
CA THR A 59 -6.52 -28.08 -17.28
C THR A 59 -5.04 -28.43 -17.45
N ASN A 60 -4.77 -29.57 -18.09
CA ASN A 60 -3.41 -30.03 -18.41
C ASN A 60 -2.51 -30.11 -17.16
N SER A 61 -1.24 -29.70 -17.26
CA SER A 61 -0.24 -29.70 -16.18
C SER A 61 -0.44 -28.60 -15.13
N SER A 62 -1.69 -28.30 -14.76
CA SER A 62 -2.03 -27.39 -13.66
C SER A 62 -2.57 -28.17 -12.47
N GLY A 63 -2.45 -27.60 -11.28
CA GLY A 63 -2.79 -28.31 -10.06
C GLY A 63 -2.64 -27.47 -8.80
N ILE A 64 -2.33 -28.13 -7.69
CA ILE A 64 -1.99 -27.49 -6.41
C ILE A 64 -0.64 -28.04 -5.96
N ALA A 65 0.19 -27.20 -5.35
CA ALA A 65 1.44 -27.61 -4.73
C ALA A 65 1.56 -26.95 -3.34
N ALA A 66 2.01 -27.74 -2.38
CA ALA A 66 2.25 -27.28 -1.02
C ALA A 66 3.66 -26.70 -0.85
N ASN A 67 3.81 -25.88 0.19
CA ASN A 67 5.12 -25.48 0.69
C ASN A 67 5.99 -26.73 0.90
N GLU A 68 7.28 -26.62 0.58
CA GLU A 68 8.28 -27.71 0.69
C GLU A 68 8.07 -28.92 -0.24
N SER A 69 7.12 -28.85 -1.18
CA SER A 69 6.99 -29.85 -2.24
C SER A 69 8.24 -29.88 -3.14
N CYS A 70 8.40 -30.91 -3.98
CA CYS A 70 9.51 -30.99 -4.93
C CYS A 70 9.53 -29.83 -5.94
N PHE A 71 8.42 -29.09 -6.02
CA PHE A 71 8.28 -27.88 -6.81
C PHE A 71 8.89 -26.64 -6.14
N GLY A 72 9.27 -26.73 -4.86
CA GLY A 72 9.99 -25.68 -4.16
C GLY A 72 9.15 -24.44 -3.84
N VAL A 73 7.83 -24.59 -3.70
CA VAL A 73 6.94 -23.52 -3.21
C VAL A 73 7.40 -23.09 -1.83
N ALA A 74 7.56 -21.79 -1.63
CA ALA A 74 8.03 -21.20 -0.39
C ALA A 74 7.19 -19.97 -0.01
N GLY A 75 6.42 -20.12 1.06
CA GLY A 75 5.67 -19.02 1.67
C GLY A 75 4.23 -18.87 1.17
N ALA A 76 3.64 -19.93 0.59
CA ALA A 76 2.19 -19.97 0.40
C ALA A 76 1.50 -19.83 1.77
N THR A 77 0.51 -18.94 1.87
CA THR A 77 -0.04 -18.53 3.17
C THR A 77 -1.28 -19.32 3.52
N ASN A 78 -1.22 -20.09 4.60
CA ASN A 78 -2.38 -20.84 5.06
C ASN A 78 -3.52 -19.91 5.54
N GLY A 79 -4.77 -20.26 5.21
CA GLY A 79 -5.97 -19.61 5.76
C GLY A 79 -6.40 -18.31 5.07
N ASN A 80 -5.80 -17.99 3.92
CA ASN A 80 -6.19 -16.90 3.04
C ASN A 80 -7.40 -17.20 2.12
N ASN A 81 -8.09 -18.33 2.35
CA ASN A 81 -9.22 -18.75 1.52
C ASN A 81 -10.59 -18.28 2.06
N ASN A 82 -11.56 -18.21 1.16
CA ASN A 82 -12.92 -17.75 1.43
C ASN A 82 -13.91 -18.87 1.75
N ASN A 83 -13.46 -20.13 1.81
CA ASN A 83 -14.28 -21.30 2.15
C ASN A 83 -13.94 -21.88 3.54
N ALA A 84 -13.13 -21.18 4.33
CA ALA A 84 -12.67 -21.57 5.66
C ALA A 84 -11.92 -22.91 5.70
N ALA A 85 -11.39 -23.35 4.55
CA ALA A 85 -10.44 -24.45 4.50
C ALA A 85 -9.12 -23.99 5.12
N ILE A 86 -8.27 -24.92 5.52
CA ILE A 86 -6.86 -24.67 5.85
C ILE A 86 -6.09 -25.89 5.39
N SER A 87 -4.86 -25.72 4.94
CA SER A 87 -3.96 -26.85 4.70
C SER A 87 -2.99 -27.04 5.86
N THR A 88 -2.26 -28.14 5.80
CA THR A 88 -1.25 -28.47 6.81
C THR A 88 -0.02 -27.55 6.72
N SER A 89 0.33 -27.04 5.54
CA SER A 89 1.63 -26.40 5.28
C SER A 89 1.54 -25.07 4.52
N GLY A 90 0.36 -24.64 4.07
CA GLY A 90 0.18 -23.56 3.08
C GLY A 90 0.38 -24.11 1.66
N GLN A 91 -0.55 -23.78 0.75
CA GLN A 91 -0.59 -24.36 -0.59
C GLN A 91 -0.95 -23.30 -1.64
N ALA A 92 -0.60 -23.54 -2.90
CA ALA A 92 -0.83 -22.61 -3.99
C ALA A 92 -1.22 -23.32 -5.29
N GLY A 93 -1.90 -22.60 -6.17
CA GLY A 93 -2.22 -23.06 -7.51
C GLY A 93 -0.94 -23.21 -8.35
N LEU A 94 -0.79 -24.34 -9.02
CA LEU A 94 0.37 -24.75 -9.80
C LEU A 94 0.08 -24.56 -11.30
N LEU A 95 0.98 -23.85 -12.01
CA LEU A 95 1.02 -23.76 -13.47
C LEU A 95 2.40 -24.21 -13.96
N GLN A 96 2.51 -25.47 -14.42
CA GLN A 96 3.76 -26.02 -14.94
C GLN A 96 3.73 -26.12 -16.47
N GLY A 97 4.81 -25.72 -17.15
CA GLY A 97 5.04 -25.98 -18.57
C GLY A 97 5.01 -27.48 -18.89
N GLY A 98 4.52 -27.81 -20.09
CA GLY A 98 4.39 -29.20 -20.56
C GLY A 98 5.62 -29.70 -21.32
N ASP A 99 5.45 -30.82 -22.03
CA ASP A 99 6.47 -31.40 -22.95
C ASP A 99 6.34 -30.88 -24.40
N GLY A 100 5.66 -29.75 -24.60
CA GLY A 100 5.39 -29.17 -25.93
C GLY A 100 4.17 -29.72 -26.65
N THR A 101 3.49 -30.72 -26.09
CA THR A 101 2.26 -31.27 -26.68
C THR A 101 0.97 -30.69 -26.07
N LEU A 102 1.07 -29.97 -24.95
CA LEU A 102 -0.08 -29.45 -24.20
C LEU A 102 -0.20 -27.94 -24.35
N ALA A 103 -1.05 -27.49 -25.27
CA ALA A 103 -1.54 -26.11 -25.27
C ALA A 103 -2.57 -25.93 -24.13
N GLY A 104 -2.40 -24.89 -23.31
CA GLY A 104 -3.44 -24.42 -22.37
C GLY A 104 -3.35 -24.95 -20.94
N VAL A 105 -2.19 -24.90 -20.30
CA VAL A 105 -2.07 -25.10 -18.84
C VAL A 105 -2.75 -23.93 -18.15
N SER A 106 -3.87 -24.18 -17.48
CA SER A 106 -4.64 -23.13 -16.84
C SER A 106 -5.50 -23.64 -15.70
N PHE A 107 -5.90 -22.73 -14.82
CA PHE A 107 -7.01 -22.96 -13.92
C PHE A 107 -8.01 -21.80 -14.00
N SER A 108 -9.29 -22.10 -13.81
CA SER A 108 -10.37 -21.12 -13.96
C SER A 108 -11.51 -21.32 -12.97
N GLN A 109 -12.25 -20.24 -12.70
CA GLN A 109 -13.45 -20.28 -11.88
C GLN A 109 -14.47 -19.27 -12.39
N THR A 110 -15.73 -19.66 -12.40
CA THR A 110 -16.85 -18.76 -12.68
C THR A 110 -17.32 -18.08 -11.41
N LEU A 111 -17.40 -16.75 -11.47
CA LEU A 111 -17.72 -15.85 -10.36
C LEU A 111 -18.97 -15.04 -10.70
N SER A 112 -19.73 -14.63 -9.68
CA SER A 112 -20.86 -13.72 -9.84
C SER A 112 -20.44 -12.30 -9.48
N VAL A 113 -20.41 -11.42 -10.48
CA VAL A 113 -20.15 -9.99 -10.33
C VAL A 113 -21.43 -9.28 -9.90
N PRO A 114 -21.49 -8.69 -8.69
CA PRO A 114 -22.74 -8.20 -8.10
C PRO A 114 -23.29 -6.95 -8.79
N ALA A 115 -22.42 -6.14 -9.38
CA ALA A 115 -22.80 -4.92 -10.08
C ALA A 115 -21.74 -4.51 -11.10
N ALA A 116 -22.19 -4.03 -12.26
CA ALA A 116 -21.30 -3.57 -13.33
C ALA A 116 -20.38 -2.45 -12.84
N GLY A 117 -19.17 -2.39 -13.39
CA GLY A 117 -18.18 -1.34 -13.10
C GLY A 117 -16.76 -1.79 -13.43
N ASN A 118 -15.78 -0.96 -13.09
CA ASN A 118 -14.38 -1.32 -13.26
C ASN A 118 -13.92 -2.30 -12.17
N TRP A 119 -13.27 -3.39 -12.55
CA TRP A 119 -12.77 -4.42 -11.64
C TRP A 119 -11.27 -4.68 -11.84
N VAL A 120 -10.59 -5.05 -10.77
CA VAL A 120 -9.18 -5.45 -10.77
C VAL A 120 -9.07 -6.80 -10.08
N ALA A 121 -8.34 -7.74 -10.68
CA ALA A 121 -7.92 -8.97 -10.04
C ALA A 121 -6.59 -8.73 -9.30
N TYR A 122 -6.51 -9.15 -8.05
CA TYR A 122 -5.32 -9.18 -7.20
C TYR A 122 -5.01 -10.64 -6.87
N PHE A 123 -3.73 -10.98 -6.81
CA PHE A 123 -3.24 -12.32 -6.50
C PHE A 123 -1.75 -12.23 -6.15
N SER A 124 -1.16 -13.31 -5.69
CA SER A 124 0.28 -13.42 -5.44
C SER A 124 0.90 -14.42 -6.40
N LEU A 125 2.11 -14.14 -6.85
CA LEU A 125 2.88 -15.04 -7.72
C LEU A 125 4.19 -15.43 -7.06
N GLU A 126 4.60 -16.68 -7.25
CA GLU A 126 5.95 -17.17 -6.92
C GLU A 126 6.48 -17.97 -8.11
N GLY A 127 7.76 -17.81 -8.44
CA GLY A 127 8.44 -18.64 -9.43
C GLY A 127 9.24 -19.75 -8.76
N ARG A 128 9.26 -20.93 -9.39
CA ARG A 128 10.14 -22.01 -8.94
C ARG A 128 11.62 -21.59 -8.99
N PRO A 129 12.39 -21.76 -7.90
CA PRO A 129 13.80 -21.34 -7.84
C PRO A 129 14.77 -22.19 -8.66
N ASP A 130 14.40 -23.44 -8.94
CA ASP A 130 15.24 -24.41 -9.66
C ASP A 130 14.67 -24.80 -11.04
N ASN A 131 15.38 -25.69 -11.75
CA ASN A 131 15.06 -26.20 -13.10
C ASN A 131 15.03 -25.11 -14.19
N ASP A 132 14.03 -25.13 -15.07
CA ASP A 132 13.91 -24.19 -16.19
C ASP A 132 13.38 -22.81 -15.73
N GLY A 133 13.03 -22.65 -14.44
CA GLY A 133 12.59 -21.38 -13.83
C GLY A 133 11.09 -21.15 -13.89
N ALA A 134 10.65 -19.88 -13.86
CA ALA A 134 9.23 -19.50 -13.79
C ALA A 134 8.54 -19.43 -15.16
N ASN A 135 7.26 -19.75 -15.18
CA ASN A 135 6.38 -19.52 -16.33
C ASN A 135 5.78 -18.09 -16.27
N GLY A 136 5.66 -17.40 -17.40
CA GLY A 136 4.81 -16.20 -17.45
C GLY A 136 3.34 -16.59 -17.26
N VAL A 137 2.57 -15.76 -16.58
CA VAL A 137 1.14 -15.98 -16.30
C VAL A 137 0.31 -14.95 -17.05
N ASN A 138 -0.61 -15.42 -17.88
CA ASN A 138 -1.66 -14.63 -18.50
C ASN A 138 -2.95 -14.74 -17.69
N VAL A 139 -3.66 -13.63 -17.52
CA VAL A 139 -4.99 -13.59 -16.90
C VAL A 139 -6.05 -13.41 -17.98
N PHE A 140 -7.14 -14.14 -17.88
CA PHE A 140 -8.27 -14.08 -18.82
C PHE A 140 -9.57 -13.79 -18.08
N LEU A 141 -10.41 -12.96 -18.70
CA LEU A 141 -11.81 -12.77 -18.33
C LEU A 141 -12.68 -13.23 -19.49
N ASP A 142 -13.56 -14.20 -19.25
CA ASP A 142 -14.46 -14.79 -20.27
C ASP A 142 -13.72 -15.29 -21.53
N GLY A 143 -12.51 -15.81 -21.34
CA GLY A 143 -11.67 -16.34 -22.41
C GLY A 143 -10.87 -15.28 -23.19
N ALA A 144 -11.06 -13.98 -22.90
CA ALA A 144 -10.24 -12.91 -23.45
C ALA A 144 -9.09 -12.58 -22.48
N GLN A 145 -7.86 -12.51 -22.99
CA GLN A 145 -6.72 -12.09 -22.17
C GLN A 145 -6.90 -10.64 -21.74
N VAL A 146 -6.66 -10.37 -20.46
CA VAL A 146 -6.70 -9.06 -19.83
C VAL A 146 -5.31 -8.73 -19.28
N GLY A 147 -4.86 -7.49 -19.49
CA GLY A 147 -3.51 -7.06 -19.12
C GLY A 147 -2.38 -7.73 -19.92
N ASN A 148 -1.15 -7.45 -19.49
CA ASN A 148 0.06 -8.07 -20.02
C ASN A 148 0.34 -9.40 -19.32
N THR A 149 1.21 -10.22 -19.91
CA THR A 149 1.82 -11.37 -19.22
C THR A 149 2.57 -10.90 -17.98
N LEU A 150 2.34 -11.57 -16.86
CA LEU A 150 2.99 -11.31 -15.58
C LEU A 150 4.06 -12.36 -15.30
N PHE A 151 5.13 -11.96 -14.62
CA PHE A 151 6.18 -12.86 -14.17
C PHE A 151 6.35 -12.67 -12.66
N PRO A 152 6.64 -13.74 -11.90
CA PRO A 152 7.05 -13.61 -10.51
C PRO A 152 8.25 -12.66 -10.38
N ALA A 153 8.19 -11.74 -9.41
CA ALA A 153 9.23 -10.73 -9.18
C ALA A 153 10.46 -11.31 -8.46
N ALA A 154 10.29 -12.43 -7.76
CA ALA A 154 11.33 -13.22 -7.13
C ALA A 154 11.06 -14.72 -7.33
N LEU A 155 12.11 -15.52 -7.22
CA LEU A 155 11.99 -16.97 -7.15
C LEU A 155 12.05 -17.39 -5.67
N GLY A 156 11.21 -18.33 -5.25
CA GLY A 156 11.19 -18.81 -3.86
C GLY A 156 10.49 -17.88 -2.84
N SER A 157 9.70 -16.90 -3.30
CA SER A 157 8.91 -16.01 -2.45
C SER A 157 7.73 -15.41 -3.21
N PHE A 158 6.55 -15.37 -2.57
CA PHE A 158 5.36 -14.74 -3.14
C PHE A 158 5.44 -13.22 -3.18
N ASN A 159 5.05 -12.65 -4.31
CA ASN A 159 4.86 -11.20 -4.47
C ASN A 159 3.44 -10.89 -4.96
N GLY A 160 2.87 -9.79 -4.46
CA GLY A 160 1.60 -9.29 -4.95
C GLY A 160 1.64 -8.92 -6.44
N ALA A 161 0.56 -9.21 -7.14
CA ALA A 161 0.32 -8.92 -8.54
C ALA A 161 -1.14 -8.49 -8.75
N SER A 162 -1.39 -7.72 -9.80
CA SER A 162 -2.74 -7.29 -10.15
C SER A 162 -2.93 -7.12 -11.65
N VAL A 163 -4.16 -7.34 -12.13
CA VAL A 163 -4.57 -7.11 -13.51
C VAL A 163 -5.89 -6.36 -13.53
N ASN A 164 -5.92 -5.22 -14.23
CA ASN A 164 -7.15 -4.49 -14.49
C ASN A 164 -8.03 -5.29 -15.47
N LEU A 165 -9.22 -5.69 -15.02
CA LEU A 165 -10.21 -6.43 -15.79
C LEU A 165 -11.10 -5.51 -16.65
N GLY A 166 -11.00 -4.20 -16.44
CA GLY A 166 -11.81 -3.20 -17.12
C GLY A 166 -13.25 -3.15 -16.61
N ASN A 167 -14.12 -2.57 -17.43
CA ASN A 167 -15.55 -2.50 -17.15
C ASN A 167 -16.21 -3.88 -17.35
N VAL A 168 -16.43 -4.58 -16.24
CA VAL A 168 -17.12 -5.87 -16.20
C VAL A 168 -18.60 -5.65 -15.94
N THR A 169 -19.46 -6.36 -16.65
CA THR A 169 -20.91 -6.30 -16.44
C THR A 169 -21.33 -6.99 -15.13
N ALA A 170 -22.55 -6.72 -14.65
CA ALA A 170 -23.10 -7.54 -13.57
C ALA A 170 -23.47 -8.92 -14.13
N GLY A 171 -23.26 -9.97 -13.34
CA GLY A 171 -23.60 -11.34 -13.72
C GLY A 171 -22.42 -12.31 -13.67
N SER A 172 -22.56 -13.42 -14.37
CA SER A 172 -21.60 -14.53 -14.34
C SER A 172 -20.42 -14.25 -15.25
N HIS A 173 -19.19 -14.33 -14.73
CA HIS A 173 -17.95 -14.13 -15.46
C HIS A 173 -16.92 -15.20 -15.08
N THR A 174 -16.09 -15.64 -16.01
CA THR A 174 -15.04 -16.63 -15.74
C THR A 174 -13.67 -15.97 -15.72
N ILE A 175 -12.98 -16.07 -14.58
CA ILE A 175 -11.58 -15.68 -14.46
C ILE A 175 -10.71 -16.93 -14.70
N ALA A 176 -9.62 -16.78 -15.44
CA ALA A 176 -8.64 -17.85 -15.63
C ALA A 176 -7.21 -17.33 -15.58
N PHE A 177 -6.30 -18.19 -15.13
CA PHE A 177 -4.86 -17.97 -15.11
C PHE A 177 -4.20 -19.06 -15.95
N ALA A 178 -3.33 -18.69 -16.87
CA ALA A 178 -2.68 -19.64 -17.76
C ALA A 178 -1.17 -19.41 -17.87
N GLY A 179 -0.41 -20.50 -17.88
CA GLY A 179 1.01 -20.47 -18.20
C GLY A 179 1.25 -20.10 -19.67
N THR A 180 2.33 -19.39 -19.96
CA THR A 180 2.72 -18.93 -21.29
C THR A 180 3.69 -19.84 -22.03
N VAL A 181 4.50 -20.60 -21.29
CA VAL A 181 5.50 -21.51 -21.86
C VAL A 181 4.91 -22.92 -21.99
N PRO A 182 4.84 -23.49 -23.21
CA PRO A 182 4.25 -24.82 -23.46
C PRO A 182 5.25 -25.99 -23.28
N GLU A 183 6.54 -25.70 -23.23
CA GLU A 183 7.66 -26.65 -23.16
C GLU A 183 8.54 -26.39 -21.92
N GLY A 184 9.09 -27.44 -21.32
CA GLY A 184 10.04 -27.35 -20.20
C GLY A 184 9.37 -27.30 -18.82
N ASP A 185 10.16 -27.52 -17.76
CA ASP A 185 9.69 -27.57 -16.37
C ASP A 185 9.51 -26.17 -15.76
N HIS A 186 9.02 -25.21 -16.56
CA HIS A 186 8.77 -23.84 -16.13
C HIS A 186 7.55 -23.80 -15.22
N THR A 187 7.73 -23.44 -13.96
CA THR A 187 6.65 -23.51 -12.96
C THR A 187 6.43 -22.19 -12.26
N THR A 188 5.17 -21.75 -12.24
CA THR A 188 4.72 -20.60 -11.46
C THR A 188 3.57 -20.99 -10.55
N PHE A 189 3.60 -20.46 -9.33
CA PHE A 189 2.57 -20.64 -8.33
C PHE A 189 1.72 -19.38 -8.20
N VAL A 190 0.43 -19.56 -7.94
CA VAL A 190 -0.54 -18.49 -7.76
C VAL A 190 -1.27 -18.69 -6.45
N ASP A 191 -1.40 -17.63 -5.65
CA ASP A 191 -2.07 -17.66 -4.36
C ASP A 191 -2.89 -16.37 -4.14
N ASN A 192 -3.70 -16.28 -3.07
CA ASN A 192 -4.37 -15.05 -2.62
C ASN A 192 -5.28 -14.37 -3.66
N VAL A 193 -6.04 -15.11 -4.47
CA VAL A 193 -6.84 -14.50 -5.56
C VAL A 193 -8.04 -13.70 -5.02
N ARG A 194 -8.24 -12.47 -5.48
CA ARG A 194 -9.45 -11.68 -5.20
C ARG A 194 -9.73 -10.67 -6.30
N LEU A 195 -10.99 -10.28 -6.49
CA LEU A 195 -11.40 -9.24 -7.43
C LEU A 195 -12.02 -8.08 -6.65
N ALA A 196 -11.61 -6.84 -6.90
CA ALA A 196 -12.19 -5.67 -6.23
C ALA A 196 -12.79 -4.68 -7.21
N LYS A 197 -13.98 -4.17 -6.86
CA LYS A 197 -14.71 -3.14 -7.60
C LYS A 197 -14.17 -1.76 -7.23
N GLY A 198 -13.81 -0.97 -8.23
CA GLY A 198 -13.35 0.40 -7.99
C GLY A 198 -12.04 0.48 -7.22
N ALA A 199 -11.20 -0.56 -7.27
CA ALA A 199 -9.85 -0.46 -6.75
C ALA A 199 -9.01 0.37 -7.73
N THR A 200 -8.98 1.68 -7.41
CA THR A 200 -7.92 2.68 -7.62
C THR A 200 -7.40 2.85 -9.04
N GLY A 201 -7.55 4.04 -9.63
CA GLY A 201 -6.86 4.29 -10.89
C GLY A 201 -5.37 4.17 -10.64
N GLU A 202 -4.70 3.47 -11.55
CA GLU A 202 -3.27 3.28 -11.46
C GLU A 202 -2.55 4.62 -11.53
N VAL A 203 -3.17 5.65 -12.12
CA VAL A 203 -2.55 6.94 -12.40
C VAL A 203 -3.43 8.06 -11.87
N PHE A 204 -2.86 8.89 -11.00
CA PHE A 204 -3.39 10.17 -10.58
C PHE A 204 -2.62 11.27 -11.28
N ALA A 205 -3.31 12.30 -11.78
CA ALA A 205 -2.65 13.45 -12.37
C ALA A 205 -3.15 14.76 -11.76
N SER A 206 -2.22 15.63 -11.38
CA SER A 206 -2.53 17.01 -11.08
C SER A 206 -2.62 17.80 -12.37
N VAL A 207 -3.65 18.62 -12.52
CA VAL A 207 -3.84 19.48 -13.70
C VAL A 207 -3.85 20.92 -13.26
N ASN A 208 -3.02 21.75 -13.88
CA ASN A 208 -2.89 23.14 -13.47
C ASN A 208 -4.12 23.95 -13.88
N GLY A 209 -5.03 24.19 -12.92
CA GLY A 209 -6.18 25.07 -13.08
C GLY A 209 -5.88 26.54 -12.74
N GLY A 210 -4.64 26.87 -12.37
CA GLY A 210 -4.27 28.18 -11.83
C GLY A 210 -5.15 28.58 -10.63
N ASN A 211 -5.46 29.88 -10.51
CA ASN A 211 -6.36 30.42 -9.48
C ASN A 211 -7.83 29.96 -9.61
N GLN A 212 -8.20 29.31 -10.72
CA GLN A 212 -9.57 28.82 -10.95
C GLN A 212 -9.81 27.44 -10.30
N GLY A 213 -8.81 26.89 -9.61
CA GLY A 213 -8.86 25.57 -8.97
C GLY A 213 -8.30 24.47 -9.87
N SER A 214 -7.25 23.83 -9.39
CA SER A 214 -6.57 22.69 -10.00
C SER A 214 -7.26 21.40 -9.57
N PRO A 215 -7.72 20.56 -10.52
CA PRO A 215 -8.22 19.23 -10.18
C PRO A 215 -7.08 18.22 -10.07
N ILE A 216 -7.31 17.21 -9.24
CA ILE A 216 -6.62 15.94 -9.31
C ILE A 216 -7.57 14.96 -9.98
N TYR A 217 -7.13 14.36 -11.10
CA TYR A 217 -7.89 13.32 -11.77
C TYR A 217 -7.38 11.94 -11.34
N ASP A 218 -8.32 11.04 -11.09
CA ASP A 218 -8.11 9.61 -10.96
C ASP A 218 -8.49 8.96 -12.30
N TYR A 219 -7.55 8.24 -12.91
CA TYR A 219 -7.75 7.54 -14.17
C TYR A 219 -8.05 6.05 -13.93
N THR A 220 -9.30 5.77 -13.54
CA THR A 220 -9.92 4.43 -13.48
C THR A 220 -10.64 4.10 -14.80
N PRO A 221 -9.97 3.58 -15.82
CA PRO A 221 -10.28 3.66 -17.27
C PRO A 221 -11.09 4.84 -17.86
N LEU A 222 -11.54 5.78 -17.03
CA LEU A 222 -12.39 6.94 -17.28
C LEU A 222 -11.84 8.04 -16.39
N GLN A 223 -11.65 9.22 -16.95
CA GLN A 223 -11.20 10.41 -16.23
C GLN A 223 -12.28 10.82 -15.22
N THR A 224 -12.04 10.63 -13.92
CA THR A 224 -12.93 11.14 -12.86
C THR A 224 -12.16 12.14 -12.00
N ALA A 225 -12.79 13.26 -11.65
CA ALA A 225 -12.18 14.21 -10.74
C ALA A 225 -12.17 13.60 -9.34
N PHE A 226 -10.99 13.29 -8.82
CA PHE A 226 -10.79 12.80 -7.45
C PHE A 226 -11.01 13.93 -6.45
N THR A 227 -10.45 15.10 -6.77
CA THR A 227 -10.74 16.36 -6.08
C THR A 227 -10.55 17.54 -7.02
N SER A 228 -11.10 18.70 -6.66
CA SER A 228 -11.05 19.93 -7.44
C SER A 228 -10.96 21.16 -6.54
N GLY A 229 -10.68 22.32 -7.14
CA GLY A 229 -10.59 23.58 -6.39
C GLY A 229 -9.25 23.80 -5.68
N LEU A 230 -8.22 22.98 -5.93
CA LEU A 230 -6.93 23.13 -5.26
C LEU A 230 -6.13 24.30 -5.85
N PRO A 231 -5.56 25.19 -5.04
CA PRO A 231 -4.76 26.30 -5.55
C PRO A 231 -3.40 25.79 -6.03
N PHE A 232 -3.12 26.00 -7.33
CA PHE A 232 -1.89 25.58 -8.01
C PHE A 232 -1.35 24.21 -7.56
N ALA A 233 -2.15 23.15 -7.71
CA ALA A 233 -1.70 21.81 -7.38
C ALA A 233 -0.50 21.41 -8.26
N ARG A 234 0.54 20.83 -7.63
CA ARG A 234 1.79 20.41 -8.27
C ARG A 234 2.06 18.93 -8.01
N GLY A 235 3.19 18.60 -7.41
CA GLY A 235 3.66 17.25 -7.13
C GLY A 235 2.72 16.52 -6.18
N MET A 236 2.69 15.21 -6.34
CA MET A 236 1.87 14.33 -5.55
C MET A 236 2.60 13.01 -5.31
N ALA A 237 2.38 12.42 -4.15
CA ALA A 237 2.87 11.08 -3.83
C ALA A 237 1.92 10.39 -2.86
N PHE A 238 1.89 9.06 -2.91
CA PHE A 238 1.15 8.25 -1.96
C PHE A 238 2.07 7.76 -0.84
N ASP A 239 1.56 7.68 0.39
CA ASP A 239 2.18 6.82 1.42
C ASP A 239 1.77 5.35 1.24
N SER A 240 2.40 4.47 2.02
CA SER A 240 2.20 3.02 1.99
C SER A 240 0.75 2.59 2.27
N VAL A 241 -0.01 3.39 3.02
CA VAL A 241 -1.42 3.12 3.36
C VAL A 241 -2.42 3.73 2.36
N GLY A 242 -1.91 4.48 1.37
CA GLY A 242 -2.64 5.04 0.25
C GLY A 242 -3.23 6.42 0.48
N ASN A 243 -2.79 7.18 1.49
CA ASN A 243 -3.07 8.61 1.54
C ASN A 243 -2.30 9.33 0.44
N LEU A 244 -2.95 10.24 -0.26
CA LEU A 244 -2.34 11.09 -1.28
C LEU A 244 -1.88 12.41 -0.65
N PHE A 245 -0.59 12.71 -0.76
CA PHE A 245 -0.03 14.02 -0.44
C PHE A 245 0.04 14.86 -1.71
N VAL A 246 -0.36 16.13 -1.62
CA VAL A 246 -0.41 17.07 -2.76
C VAL A 246 0.20 18.40 -2.36
N ALA A 247 1.12 18.91 -3.17
CA ALA A 247 1.64 20.28 -3.04
C ALA A 247 0.59 21.26 -3.59
N THR A 248 0.15 22.19 -2.76
CA THR A 248 -0.74 23.29 -3.15
C THR A 248 -0.10 24.63 -2.83
N ASN A 249 -0.16 25.57 -3.76
CA ASN A 249 0.53 26.86 -3.66
C ASN A 249 -0.48 28.00 -3.70
N PHE A 250 -0.35 28.95 -2.80
CA PHE A 250 -1.20 30.13 -2.68
C PHE A 250 -0.37 31.35 -3.02
N CYS A 251 -0.68 32.02 -4.12
CA CYS A 251 0.17 33.04 -4.73
C CYS A 251 -0.65 34.29 -5.09
N ASP A 252 -1.09 35.03 -4.08
CA ASP A 252 -1.75 36.32 -4.29
C ASP A 252 -0.69 37.44 -4.42
N ASP A 253 0.04 37.74 -3.33
CA ASP A 253 1.14 38.73 -3.31
C ASP A 253 2.51 38.08 -3.01
N THR A 254 2.56 37.19 -2.02
CA THR A 254 3.73 36.36 -1.69
C THR A 254 3.28 34.90 -1.71
N CYS A 255 4.00 34.06 -2.46
CA CYS A 255 3.68 32.64 -2.52
C CYS A 255 3.99 31.95 -1.19
N TYR A 256 3.09 31.11 -0.72
CA TYR A 256 3.39 30.08 0.27
C TYR A 256 2.77 28.75 -0.17
N ALA A 257 3.33 27.66 0.33
CA ALA A 257 2.87 26.32 -0.01
C ALA A 257 2.29 25.61 1.20
N THR A 258 1.26 24.82 0.96
CA THR A 258 0.78 23.82 1.92
C THR A 258 0.85 22.44 1.29
N ILE A 259 1.03 21.43 2.14
CA ILE A 259 0.99 20.02 1.78
C ILE A 259 -0.33 19.50 2.27
N LEU A 260 -1.20 19.13 1.34
CA LEU A 260 -2.50 18.54 1.65
C LEU A 260 -2.35 17.03 1.76
N LYS A 261 -2.96 16.42 2.78
CA LYS A 261 -3.15 14.97 2.89
C LYS A 261 -4.60 14.62 2.60
N ILE A 262 -4.81 13.74 1.64
CA ILE A 262 -6.12 13.20 1.26
C ILE A 262 -6.14 11.72 1.59
N THR A 263 -7.06 11.31 2.46
CA THR A 263 -7.20 9.90 2.80
C THR A 263 -7.80 9.11 1.64
N PRO A 264 -7.66 7.78 1.62
CA PRO A 264 -8.36 6.93 0.66
C PRO A 264 -9.89 7.08 0.65
N ALA A 265 -10.48 7.55 1.76
CA ALA A 265 -11.90 7.87 1.86
C ALA A 265 -12.26 9.26 1.29
N GLY A 266 -11.27 9.99 0.76
CA GLY A 266 -11.41 11.34 0.21
C GLY A 266 -11.36 12.47 1.25
N ALA A 267 -11.12 12.16 2.54
CA ALA A 267 -11.06 13.19 3.58
C ALA A 267 -9.78 14.02 3.45
N GLN A 268 -9.90 15.34 3.48
CA GLN A 268 -8.79 16.26 3.25
C GLN A 268 -8.38 16.96 4.54
N SER A 269 -7.07 17.15 4.73
CA SER A 269 -6.50 17.91 5.84
C SER A 269 -5.18 18.53 5.43
N THR A 270 -4.86 19.72 5.96
CA THR A 270 -3.51 20.29 5.81
C THR A 270 -2.54 19.48 6.66
N PHE A 271 -1.56 18.87 6.02
CA PHE A 271 -0.49 18.11 6.67
C PHE A 271 0.65 19.00 7.14
N ALA A 272 1.05 19.96 6.29
CA ALA A 272 2.09 20.92 6.61
C ALA A 272 1.90 22.24 5.85
N THR A 273 2.52 23.30 6.36
CA THR A 273 2.60 24.61 5.71
C THR A 273 4.06 25.04 5.69
N LEU A 274 4.59 25.35 4.51
CA LEU A 274 5.92 25.93 4.36
C LEU A 274 5.89 27.42 4.70
N SER A 275 7.05 27.96 5.08
CA SER A 275 7.20 29.41 5.28
C SER A 275 6.94 30.18 3.98
N ASP A 276 6.56 31.45 4.12
CA ASP A 276 6.37 32.36 2.99
C ASP A 276 7.63 32.45 2.11
N GLY A 277 7.41 32.65 0.82
CA GLY A 277 8.47 32.74 -0.20
C GLY A 277 8.79 31.42 -0.89
N PHE A 278 8.28 30.28 -0.40
CA PHE A 278 8.47 28.98 -1.04
C PHE A 278 7.32 28.60 -1.97
N PHE A 279 7.68 28.04 -3.12
CA PHE A 279 6.77 27.41 -4.07
C PHE A 279 7.07 25.91 -4.14
N ALA A 280 6.17 25.07 -3.63
CA ALA A 280 6.32 23.62 -3.64
C ALA A 280 6.04 23.06 -5.05
N GLU A 281 7.01 22.33 -5.59
CA GLU A 281 6.89 21.62 -6.86
C GLU A 281 6.65 20.12 -6.61
N GLY A 282 7.72 19.33 -6.47
CA GLY A 282 7.65 17.88 -6.39
C GLY A 282 7.41 17.37 -4.98
N ILE A 283 6.65 16.28 -4.87
CA ILE A 283 6.51 15.51 -3.63
C ILE A 283 6.89 14.06 -3.91
N VAL A 284 7.66 13.46 -3.01
CA VAL A 284 7.92 12.02 -2.96
C VAL A 284 7.85 11.51 -1.51
N THR A 285 7.57 10.22 -1.35
CA THR A 285 7.56 9.53 -0.07
C THR A 285 8.68 8.48 -0.04
N ASP A 286 9.27 8.26 1.13
CA ASP A 286 10.20 7.15 1.34
C ASP A 286 9.50 5.89 1.89
N GLY A 287 10.23 4.80 2.04
CA GLY A 287 9.70 3.54 2.58
C GLY A 287 9.29 3.59 4.06
N ALA A 288 9.54 4.71 4.76
CA ALA A 288 9.10 4.96 6.14
C ALA A 288 7.94 5.99 6.18
N ASP A 289 7.31 6.27 5.04
CA ASP A 289 6.24 7.23 4.86
C ASP A 289 6.61 8.68 5.26
N ASN A 290 7.90 9.02 5.27
CA ASN A 290 8.30 10.41 5.35
C ASN A 290 7.98 11.10 4.02
N VAL A 291 7.46 12.32 4.09
CA VAL A 291 7.14 13.14 2.90
C VAL A 291 8.29 14.10 2.63
N PHE A 292 8.81 14.07 1.42
CA PHE A 292 9.84 15.00 0.95
C PHE A 292 9.22 15.95 -0.06
N VAL A 293 9.45 17.25 0.15
CA VAL A 293 8.90 18.32 -0.68
C VAL A 293 10.06 19.12 -1.23
N ASP A 294 10.13 19.18 -2.55
CA ASP A 294 11.04 20.05 -3.27
C ASP A 294 10.38 21.41 -3.49
N ALA A 295 10.95 22.47 -2.91
CA ALA A 295 10.34 23.79 -2.88
C ALA A 295 11.32 24.87 -3.35
N GLN A 296 10.93 25.60 -4.39
CA GLN A 296 11.70 26.71 -4.97
C GLN A 296 11.66 27.91 -4.04
N ASP A 297 12.82 28.51 -3.78
CA ASP A 297 12.94 29.76 -3.05
C ASP A 297 12.71 30.95 -4.00
N GLY A 298 11.53 31.53 -3.92
CA GLY A 298 11.13 32.70 -4.72
C GLY A 298 11.85 33.99 -4.34
N SER A 299 12.61 34.02 -3.24
CA SER A 299 13.42 35.19 -2.85
C SER A 299 14.66 35.38 -3.73
N VAL A 300 15.07 34.36 -4.49
CA VAL A 300 16.22 34.39 -5.41
C VAL A 300 15.74 34.11 -6.85
N PRO A 301 15.09 35.08 -7.52
CA PRO A 301 14.35 34.85 -8.76
C PRO A 301 15.23 34.49 -9.97
N ASP A 302 16.53 34.80 -9.93
CA ASP A 302 17.44 34.55 -11.05
C ASP A 302 17.78 33.05 -11.21
N THR A 303 17.83 32.30 -10.10
CA THR A 303 18.23 30.88 -10.11
C THR A 303 17.20 29.95 -9.48
N LEU A 304 16.26 30.48 -8.68
CA LEU A 304 15.21 29.73 -7.98
C LEU A 304 15.75 28.45 -7.31
N PRO A 305 16.74 28.56 -6.38
CA PRO A 305 17.30 27.39 -5.72
C PRO A 305 16.19 26.65 -4.98
N SER A 306 16.17 25.32 -5.08
CA SER A 306 15.18 24.53 -4.35
C SER A 306 15.74 24.00 -3.02
N THR A 307 14.93 24.12 -1.97
CA THR A 307 15.12 23.45 -0.68
C THR A 307 14.26 22.20 -0.63
N ILE A 308 14.85 21.10 -0.16
CA ILE A 308 14.17 19.83 0.04
C ILE A 308 13.79 19.75 1.52
N PHE A 309 12.50 19.89 1.82
CA PHE A 309 11.96 19.69 3.16
C PHE A 309 11.60 18.22 3.37
N LYS A 310 11.89 17.69 4.56
CA LYS A 310 11.43 16.37 5.01
C LYS A 310 10.43 16.53 6.14
N PHE A 311 9.34 15.78 6.06
CA PHE A 311 8.31 15.66 7.08
C PHE A 311 8.22 14.21 7.52
N THR A 312 8.30 13.96 8.82
CA THR A 312 7.96 12.65 9.38
C THR A 312 6.45 12.40 9.34
N PRO A 313 5.97 11.15 9.47
CA PRO A 313 4.53 10.84 9.41
C PRO A 313 3.66 11.62 10.41
N ASP A 314 4.23 12.09 11.51
CA ASP A 314 3.57 12.95 12.52
C ASP A 314 3.54 14.44 12.14
N GLY A 315 4.15 14.83 11.02
CA GLY A 315 4.20 16.19 10.50
C GLY A 315 5.44 16.99 10.93
N THR A 316 6.39 16.41 11.68
CA THR A 316 7.59 17.15 12.10
C THR A 316 8.48 17.50 10.90
N GLN A 317 8.71 18.81 10.71
CA GLN A 317 9.46 19.35 9.57
C GLN A 317 10.96 19.47 9.86
N SER A 318 11.79 19.19 8.86
CA SER A 318 13.22 19.49 8.83
C SER A 318 13.69 19.83 7.41
N ALA A 319 14.84 20.50 7.28
CA ALA A 319 15.52 20.64 6.00
C ALA A 319 16.38 19.40 5.75
N PHE A 320 16.20 18.76 4.59
CA PHE A 320 16.96 17.56 4.20
C PHE A 320 18.16 17.91 3.32
N GLY A 321 18.00 18.89 2.43
CA GLY A 321 19.05 19.31 1.50
C GLY A 321 18.60 20.46 0.61
N SER A 322 19.45 20.84 -0.34
CA SER A 322 19.11 21.85 -1.34
C SER A 322 19.86 21.63 -2.65
N VAL A 323 19.34 22.20 -3.73
CA VAL A 323 20.00 22.31 -5.03
C VAL A 323 20.14 23.80 -5.42
N PRO A 324 21.22 24.19 -6.12
CA PRO A 324 21.50 25.59 -6.38
C PRO A 324 20.58 26.24 -7.43
N GLY A 325 19.97 25.45 -8.29
CA GLY A 325 19.00 25.92 -9.28
C GLY A 325 17.59 25.36 -9.07
N GLN A 326 16.77 25.53 -10.10
CA GLN A 326 15.36 25.16 -10.08
C GLN A 326 15.16 23.65 -10.23
N SER A 327 14.46 23.05 -9.26
CA SER A 327 14.00 21.65 -9.31
C SER A 327 12.48 21.54 -9.41
N PHE A 328 12.01 20.42 -9.95
CA PHE A 328 10.58 20.13 -10.14
C PHE A 328 10.17 18.74 -9.64
N GLY A 329 10.80 17.65 -10.10
CA GLY A 329 10.32 16.29 -9.82
C GLY A 329 11.43 15.35 -9.33
N PRO A 330 11.63 15.20 -8.01
CA PRO A 330 12.61 14.28 -7.47
C PRO A 330 12.12 12.82 -7.50
N ALA A 331 13.01 11.84 -7.29
CA ALA A 331 12.66 10.42 -7.20
C ALA A 331 13.62 9.66 -6.28
N PHE A 332 13.13 8.64 -5.57
CA PHE A 332 13.95 7.72 -4.80
C PHE A 332 14.40 6.51 -5.63
N ASP A 333 15.63 6.04 -5.41
CA ASP A 333 16.03 4.69 -5.82
C ASP A 333 15.62 3.65 -4.77
N ASN A 334 15.73 2.35 -5.12
CA ASN A 334 15.38 1.24 -4.23
C ASN A 334 16.25 1.17 -2.95
N ALA A 335 17.39 1.88 -2.92
CA ALA A 335 18.26 1.96 -1.74
C ALA A 335 17.92 3.18 -0.85
N GLY A 336 16.86 3.92 -1.16
CA GLY A 336 16.41 5.08 -0.39
C GLY A 336 17.22 6.35 -0.64
N ASN A 337 18.03 6.41 -1.71
CA ASN A 337 18.71 7.65 -2.09
C ASN A 337 17.76 8.53 -2.90
N LEU A 338 17.70 9.82 -2.57
CA LEU A 338 16.89 10.81 -3.29
C LEU A 338 17.69 11.41 -4.45
N TYR A 339 17.11 11.43 -5.64
CA TYR A 339 17.67 12.11 -6.80
C TYR A 339 16.83 13.33 -7.11
N VAL A 340 17.50 14.45 -7.39
CA VAL A 340 16.85 15.75 -7.56
C VAL A 340 17.41 16.42 -8.81
N PRO A 341 16.56 16.77 -9.79
CA PRO A 341 17.01 17.43 -11.01
C PRO A 341 17.21 18.93 -10.75
N ASP A 342 18.31 19.47 -11.24
CA ASP A 342 18.56 20.91 -11.32
C ASP A 342 18.48 21.33 -12.77
N GLY A 343 17.34 21.93 -13.13
CA GLY A 343 17.06 22.37 -14.48
C GLY A 343 18.01 23.49 -14.93
N VAL A 344 18.31 24.44 -14.05
CA VAL A 344 19.12 25.63 -14.37
C VAL A 344 20.58 25.26 -14.65
N PHE A 345 21.14 24.37 -13.82
CA PHE A 345 22.53 23.94 -13.93
C PHE A 345 22.67 22.59 -14.64
N GLN A 346 21.61 22.05 -15.24
CA GLN A 346 21.60 20.78 -15.99
C GLN A 346 22.31 19.65 -15.23
N THR A 347 22.00 19.50 -13.95
CA THR A 347 22.68 18.54 -13.08
C THR A 347 21.64 17.68 -12.38
N ILE A 348 21.91 16.40 -12.20
CA ILE A 348 21.11 15.56 -11.29
C ILE A 348 21.94 15.30 -10.06
N TYR A 349 21.46 15.75 -8.92
CA TYR A 349 22.08 15.49 -7.62
C TYR A 349 21.51 14.21 -7.02
N LYS A 350 22.36 13.48 -6.29
CA LYS A 350 21.99 12.36 -5.44
C LYS A 350 22.20 12.76 -3.99
N PHE A 351 21.25 12.41 -3.14
CA PHE A 351 21.30 12.55 -1.69
C PHE A 351 21.18 11.16 -1.08
N THR A 352 22.13 10.79 -0.24
CA THR A 352 22.00 9.59 0.60
C THR A 352 20.92 9.78 1.67
N PRO A 353 20.43 8.71 2.32
CA PRO A 353 19.39 8.81 3.35
C PRO A 353 19.71 9.76 4.52
N ASP A 354 21.00 10.05 4.76
CA ASP A 354 21.49 11.01 5.75
C ASP A 354 21.57 12.46 5.25
N GLY A 355 21.19 12.72 3.99
CA GLY A 355 21.21 14.03 3.36
C GLY A 355 22.53 14.41 2.66
N THR A 356 23.53 13.52 2.62
CA THR A 356 24.81 13.84 1.94
C THR A 356 24.62 13.96 0.44
N ARG A 357 24.91 15.14 -0.11
CA ARG A 357 24.75 15.47 -1.55
C ARG A 357 25.99 15.14 -2.38
N SER A 358 25.80 14.49 -3.52
CA SER A 358 26.80 14.29 -4.58
C SER A 358 26.21 14.56 -5.97
N VAL A 359 27.05 14.75 -6.99
CA VAL A 359 26.61 14.81 -8.39
C VAL A 359 26.42 13.38 -8.92
N PHE A 360 25.24 13.09 -9.49
CA PHE A 360 24.96 11.82 -10.17
C PHE A 360 25.12 11.95 -11.69
N VAL A 361 24.51 12.98 -12.29
CA VAL A 361 24.68 13.32 -13.72
C VAL A 361 25.19 14.74 -13.84
N SER A 362 26.28 14.93 -14.59
CA SER A 362 26.90 16.23 -14.83
C SER A 362 26.30 16.96 -16.03
N PRO A 363 26.49 18.30 -16.15
CA PRO A 363 25.97 19.11 -17.26
C PRO A 363 26.33 18.60 -18.65
N SER A 364 27.49 17.95 -18.79
CA SER A 364 27.96 17.38 -20.06
C SER A 364 27.06 16.28 -20.65
N ALA A 365 26.16 15.70 -19.87
CA ALA A 365 25.17 14.71 -20.32
C ALA A 365 23.92 15.35 -20.93
N PHE A 366 23.76 16.67 -20.83
CA PHE A 366 22.63 17.39 -21.39
C PHE A 366 23.08 18.27 -22.54
N ARG A 367 22.23 18.39 -23.56
CA ARG A 367 22.42 19.45 -24.57
C ARG A 367 22.18 20.82 -23.93
N PRO A 368 22.76 21.90 -24.47
CA PRO A 368 22.59 23.24 -23.92
C PRO A 368 21.13 23.70 -23.79
N ASP A 369 20.22 23.15 -24.59
CA ASP A 369 18.79 23.45 -24.62
C ASP A 369 17.92 22.38 -23.93
N GLN A 370 18.52 21.40 -23.26
CA GLN A 370 17.83 20.36 -22.50
C GLN A 370 17.94 20.62 -21.00
N PHE A 371 16.81 20.83 -20.36
CA PHE A 371 16.73 21.09 -18.92
C PHE A 371 16.04 19.91 -18.23
N PRO A 372 16.71 19.16 -17.34
CA PRO A 372 16.08 18.06 -16.61
C PRO A 372 14.98 18.58 -15.70
N THR A 373 13.80 17.97 -15.76
CA THR A 373 12.59 18.45 -15.08
C THR A 373 12.12 17.46 -14.01
N ALA A 374 11.78 16.22 -14.39
CA ALA A 374 11.33 15.21 -13.43
C ALA A 374 12.02 13.87 -13.65
N LEU A 375 12.05 13.09 -12.58
CA LEU A 375 12.76 11.84 -12.45
C LEU A 375 11.79 10.70 -12.14
N ALA A 376 12.08 9.51 -12.65
CA ALA A 376 11.44 8.26 -12.21
C ALA A 376 12.39 7.09 -12.40
N PHE A 377 12.43 6.15 -11.45
CA PHE A 377 13.19 4.91 -11.61
C PHE A 377 12.29 3.79 -12.14
N ASP A 378 12.82 3.00 -13.07
CA ASP A 378 12.22 1.71 -13.38
C ASP A 378 12.64 0.64 -12.35
N ARG A 379 12.02 -0.54 -12.39
CA ARG A 379 12.32 -1.64 -11.45
C ARG A 379 13.75 -2.18 -11.56
N LEU A 380 14.42 -1.95 -12.69
CA LEU A 380 15.79 -2.38 -12.92
C LEU A 380 16.79 -1.33 -12.40
N GLY A 381 16.32 -0.25 -11.79
CA GLY A 381 17.13 0.83 -11.25
C GLY A 381 17.63 1.81 -12.32
N ASN A 382 17.08 1.79 -13.53
CA ASN A 382 17.39 2.81 -14.53
C ASN A 382 16.62 4.10 -14.22
N LEU A 383 17.32 5.24 -14.30
CA LEU A 383 16.73 6.56 -14.11
C LEU A 383 16.19 7.09 -15.44
N PHE A 384 14.91 7.44 -15.46
CA PHE A 384 14.27 8.15 -16.56
C PHE A 384 14.11 9.62 -16.21
N VAL A 385 14.45 10.48 -17.15
CA VAL A 385 14.53 11.92 -16.96
C VAL A 385 13.71 12.60 -18.05
N SER A 386 12.67 13.35 -17.66
CA SER A 386 12.01 14.24 -18.60
C SER A 386 12.86 15.49 -18.77
N THR A 387 13.07 15.89 -20.02
CA THR A 387 13.77 17.13 -20.33
C THR A 387 12.83 18.10 -21.03
N SER A 388 12.75 19.32 -20.52
CA SER A 388 12.10 20.42 -21.23
C SER A 388 13.11 21.13 -22.15
N GLY A 389 12.65 21.60 -23.31
CA GLY A 389 13.47 22.25 -24.35
C GLY A 389 12.58 22.99 -25.35
N ALA A 390 13.14 23.88 -26.17
CA ALA A 390 12.37 24.90 -26.90
C ALA A 390 11.34 24.35 -27.90
N LEU A 391 11.54 23.16 -28.48
CA LEU A 391 10.58 22.59 -29.46
C LEU A 391 10.48 21.06 -29.51
N ASP A 392 11.34 20.28 -28.82
CA ASP A 392 11.26 18.81 -28.79
C ASP A 392 11.65 18.26 -27.40
N GLY A 393 10.66 17.99 -26.56
CA GLY A 393 10.88 17.32 -25.29
C GLY A 393 11.37 15.88 -25.48
N THR A 394 12.22 15.41 -24.57
CA THR A 394 12.75 14.04 -24.59
C THR A 394 12.59 13.37 -23.24
N ILE A 395 12.57 12.04 -23.26
CA ILE A 395 12.86 11.23 -22.07
C ILE A 395 14.24 10.61 -22.27
N LEU A 396 15.18 10.96 -21.40
CA LEU A 396 16.48 10.32 -21.33
C LEU A 396 16.42 9.15 -20.34
N LYS A 397 17.23 8.12 -20.59
CA LYS A 397 17.40 6.95 -19.73
C LYS A 397 18.86 6.81 -19.36
N PHE A 398 19.14 6.72 -18.06
CA PHE A 398 20.44 6.43 -17.51
C PHE A 398 20.41 5.07 -16.83
N THR A 399 21.36 4.20 -17.15
CA THR A 399 21.52 2.93 -16.42
C THR A 399 21.98 3.18 -14.97
N PRO A 400 21.89 2.19 -14.07
CA PRO A 400 22.50 2.30 -12.73
C PRO A 400 24.00 2.67 -12.75
N THR A 401 24.68 2.35 -13.86
CA THR A 401 26.10 2.69 -14.10
C THR A 401 26.32 4.06 -14.75
N GLY A 402 25.25 4.83 -14.99
CA GLY A 402 25.30 6.18 -15.55
C GLY A 402 25.39 6.25 -17.08
N VAL A 403 25.18 5.14 -17.79
CA VAL A 403 25.19 5.16 -19.27
C VAL A 403 23.90 5.77 -19.79
N GLU A 404 24.02 6.86 -20.53
CA GLU A 404 22.91 7.60 -21.13
C GLU A 404 22.42 6.94 -22.44
N SER A 405 21.12 7.02 -22.66
CA SER A 405 20.44 6.77 -23.93
C SER A 405 19.17 7.62 -24.03
N THR A 406 18.69 7.87 -25.24
CA THR A 406 17.37 8.49 -25.46
C THR A 406 16.28 7.42 -25.49
N PHE A 407 15.27 7.54 -24.62
CA PHE A 407 14.12 6.64 -24.58
C PHE A 407 12.98 7.10 -25.50
N ALA A 408 12.67 8.40 -25.49
CA ALA A 408 11.61 8.98 -26.31
C ALA A 408 11.94 10.42 -26.74
N THR A 409 11.42 10.81 -27.90
CA THR A 409 11.59 12.16 -28.50
C THR A 409 10.25 12.68 -29.05
N GLY A 410 10.21 13.97 -29.41
CA GLY A 410 9.02 14.60 -30.00
C GLY A 410 7.88 14.73 -29.01
N LEU A 411 8.21 15.12 -27.77
CA LEU A 411 7.27 15.34 -26.68
C LEU A 411 7.00 16.83 -26.46
N HIS A 412 5.80 17.17 -26.00
CA HIS A 412 5.33 18.54 -25.82
C HIS A 412 5.50 19.00 -24.37
N ALA A 413 6.72 19.40 -24.04
CA ALA A 413 7.13 19.82 -22.69
C ALA A 413 6.78 18.76 -21.63
N PRO A 414 7.42 17.57 -21.67
CA PRO A 414 7.19 16.53 -20.69
C PRO A 414 7.60 17.02 -19.29
N ARG A 415 6.74 16.77 -18.30
CA ARG A 415 6.97 17.13 -16.90
C ARG A 415 6.99 15.86 -16.06
N GLY A 416 5.91 15.53 -15.37
CA GLY A 416 5.84 14.37 -14.48
C GLY A 416 6.05 13.02 -15.20
N LEU A 417 6.80 12.14 -14.54
CA LEU A 417 7.04 10.76 -14.95
C LEU A 417 6.61 9.82 -13.83
N ALA A 418 5.97 8.70 -14.16
CA ALA A 418 5.70 7.66 -13.17
C ALA A 418 5.61 6.27 -13.82
N PHE A 419 6.05 5.24 -13.11
CA PHE A 419 5.95 3.84 -13.55
C PHE A 419 4.85 3.11 -12.79
N ASP A 420 3.93 2.46 -13.51
CA ASP A 420 2.98 1.54 -12.87
C ASP A 420 3.63 0.21 -12.46
N SER A 421 2.89 -0.59 -11.70
CA SER A 421 3.26 -1.96 -11.26
C SER A 421 3.54 -2.93 -12.42
N SER A 422 3.08 -2.62 -13.63
CA SER A 422 3.32 -3.40 -14.86
C SER A 422 4.56 -2.93 -15.64
N GLY A 423 5.22 -1.86 -15.19
CA GLY A 423 6.43 -1.31 -15.81
C GLY A 423 6.14 -0.40 -17.01
N ASN A 424 4.89 0.05 -17.18
CA ASN A 424 4.58 1.07 -18.16
C ASN A 424 4.99 2.44 -17.61
N LEU A 425 5.64 3.26 -18.45
CA LEU A 425 5.96 4.65 -18.13
C LEU A 425 4.79 5.54 -18.55
N PHE A 426 4.32 6.38 -17.63
CA PHE A 426 3.40 7.47 -17.92
C PHE A 426 4.13 8.79 -17.93
N VAL A 427 3.77 9.65 -18.88
CA VAL A 427 4.38 10.97 -19.09
C VAL A 427 3.32 12.03 -19.17
N ALA A 428 3.39 13.06 -18.32
CA ALA A 428 2.53 14.22 -18.39
C ALA A 428 3.11 15.26 -19.36
N GLU A 429 2.39 15.57 -20.44
CA GLU A 429 2.74 16.63 -21.39
C GLU A 429 1.89 17.87 -21.12
N ILE A 430 2.55 18.99 -20.78
CA ILE A 430 1.82 20.23 -20.45
C ILE A 430 1.33 20.99 -21.69
N GLY A 431 1.72 20.58 -22.89
CA GLY A 431 1.16 21.07 -24.15
C GLY A 431 1.58 22.48 -24.51
N VAL A 432 2.89 22.74 -24.55
CA VAL A 432 3.46 24.02 -25.04
C VAL A 432 4.46 23.71 -26.16
N PRO A 433 4.03 23.67 -27.44
CA PRO A 433 2.66 23.88 -27.93
C PRO A 433 1.72 22.67 -27.72
N PRO A 434 0.39 22.83 -27.87
CA PRO A 434 -0.59 21.74 -27.72
C PRO A 434 -0.39 20.58 -28.71
N PRO A 435 -0.97 19.39 -28.45
CA PRO A 435 -1.86 19.05 -27.33
C PRO A 435 -1.13 18.88 -26.01
N SER A 436 -1.86 19.05 -24.90
CA SER A 436 -1.46 18.53 -23.59
C SER A 436 -2.19 17.21 -23.39
N ASP A 437 -1.46 16.17 -23.01
CA ASP A 437 -1.92 14.78 -22.92
C ASP A 437 -1.17 14.05 -21.78
N ILE A 438 -1.64 12.88 -21.40
CA ILE A 438 -0.85 11.89 -20.67
C ILE A 438 -0.53 10.78 -21.66
N LEU A 439 0.76 10.51 -21.86
CA LEU A 439 1.21 9.39 -22.69
C LEU A 439 1.48 8.15 -21.83
N LYS A 440 1.33 6.97 -22.43
CA LYS A 440 1.76 5.68 -21.88
C LYS A 440 2.74 5.01 -22.84
N PHE A 441 3.86 4.56 -22.30
CA PHE A 441 4.85 3.73 -22.97
C PHE A 441 4.85 2.36 -22.30
N THR A 442 4.70 1.29 -23.08
CA THR A 442 4.83 -0.07 -22.54
C THR A 442 6.29 -0.38 -22.17
N PRO A 443 6.58 -1.45 -21.42
CA PRO A 443 7.96 -1.90 -21.17
C PRO A 443 8.78 -2.09 -22.46
N GLY A 444 8.12 -2.49 -23.55
CA GLY A 444 8.72 -2.59 -24.89
C GLY A 444 8.88 -1.25 -25.64
N GLY A 445 8.61 -0.12 -25.00
CA GLY A 445 8.74 1.23 -25.56
C GLY A 445 7.59 1.68 -26.48
N LYS A 446 6.51 0.90 -26.60
CA LYS A 446 5.39 1.27 -27.47
C LYS A 446 4.60 2.44 -26.88
N LYS A 447 4.64 3.59 -27.56
CA LYS A 447 3.91 4.83 -27.21
C LYS A 447 2.42 4.74 -27.57
N SER A 448 1.58 5.29 -26.70
CA SER A 448 0.15 5.54 -26.90
C SER A 448 -0.32 6.76 -26.09
N VAL A 449 -1.41 7.40 -26.49
CA VAL A 449 -2.08 8.41 -25.67
C VAL A 449 -2.94 7.69 -24.63
N PHE A 450 -2.69 7.95 -23.35
CA PHE A 450 -3.45 7.38 -22.23
C PHE A 450 -4.65 8.25 -21.86
N ALA A 451 -4.45 9.57 -21.78
CA ALA A 451 -5.51 10.53 -21.55
C ALA A 451 -5.26 11.81 -22.36
N SER A 452 -6.33 12.45 -22.80
CA SER A 452 -6.31 13.68 -23.59
C SER A 452 -7.47 14.61 -23.20
N GLY A 453 -7.63 15.73 -23.91
CA GLY A 453 -8.72 16.69 -23.68
C GLY A 453 -8.34 17.84 -22.76
N PHE A 454 -7.05 17.99 -22.46
CA PHE A 454 -6.50 19.13 -21.72
C PHE A 454 -6.29 20.31 -22.68
N ASN A 455 -7.40 20.89 -23.16
CA ASN A 455 -7.43 21.82 -24.31
C ASN A 455 -7.00 23.26 -23.99
N GLN A 456 -6.35 23.50 -22.86
CA GLN A 456 -5.91 24.83 -22.43
C GLN A 456 -4.38 24.90 -22.37
N VAL A 457 -3.79 25.87 -23.08
CA VAL A 457 -2.34 26.11 -23.13
C VAL A 457 -1.81 26.37 -21.72
N ASN A 458 -0.72 25.68 -21.34
CA ASN A 458 -0.07 25.79 -20.03
C ASN A 458 -0.96 25.42 -18.82
N ARG A 459 -2.01 24.61 -19.07
CA ARG A 459 -2.97 24.13 -18.06
C ARG A 459 -3.20 22.62 -18.19
N GLY A 460 -2.20 21.92 -18.72
CA GLY A 460 -2.16 20.46 -18.86
C GLY A 460 -1.75 19.73 -17.57
N PRO A 461 -1.69 18.39 -17.62
CA PRO A 461 -1.23 17.56 -16.51
C PRO A 461 0.21 17.94 -16.11
N GLN A 462 0.47 18.07 -14.81
CA GLN A 462 1.77 18.53 -14.28
C GLN A 462 2.58 17.36 -13.73
N PHE A 463 2.04 16.67 -12.74
CA PHE A 463 2.68 15.55 -12.07
C PHE A 463 1.76 14.34 -12.02
N LEU A 464 2.39 13.17 -11.96
CA LEU A 464 1.72 11.88 -11.94
C LEU A 464 2.10 11.16 -10.65
N ALA A 465 1.13 10.51 -10.02
CA ALA A 465 1.35 9.59 -8.90
C ALA A 465 0.68 8.26 -9.20
N ILE A 466 1.37 7.17 -8.92
CA ILE A 466 0.80 5.83 -9.06
C ILE A 466 0.29 5.41 -7.70
N GLN A 467 -1.01 5.11 -7.62
CA GLN A 467 -1.55 4.61 -6.37
C GLN A 467 -0.94 3.23 -6.08
N PRO A 468 -0.29 3.04 -4.91
CA PRO A 468 0.23 1.73 -4.56
C PRO A 468 -0.95 0.76 -4.52
N ALA A 469 -0.72 -0.45 -5.06
CA ALA A 469 -1.66 -1.54 -4.86
C ALA A 469 -1.82 -1.68 -3.34
N ARG A 470 -3.02 -1.42 -2.83
CA ARG A 470 -3.31 -1.64 -1.41
C ARG A 470 -2.97 -3.09 -1.12
N ALA A 471 -1.97 -3.30 -0.26
CA ALA A 471 -1.81 -4.58 0.40
C ALA A 471 -3.20 -4.97 0.94
N PRO A 472 -3.69 -6.18 0.66
CA PRO A 472 -4.96 -6.59 1.20
C PRO A 472 -4.96 -6.45 2.73
N PHE A 473 -6.15 -6.45 3.33
CA PHE A 473 -6.27 -6.70 4.75
C PHE A 473 -5.87 -8.17 5.00
N ASP A 474 -4.57 -8.42 5.11
CA ASP A 474 -3.99 -9.74 5.29
C ASP A 474 -3.76 -10.03 6.77
N VAL A 475 -3.98 -11.27 7.17
CA VAL A 475 -3.48 -11.78 8.45
C VAL A 475 -1.99 -12.03 8.28
N ILE A 476 -1.18 -11.05 8.67
CA ILE A 476 0.28 -11.09 8.49
C ILE A 476 1.01 -11.94 9.55
N ALA A 477 0.35 -12.24 10.67
CA ALA A 477 0.89 -13.07 11.73
C ALA A 477 -0.23 -13.66 12.60
N THR A 478 -0.06 -14.91 13.03
CA THR A 478 -0.84 -15.51 14.12
C THR A 478 0.10 -15.72 15.30
N VAL A 479 -0.12 -14.99 16.39
CA VAL A 479 0.73 -15.07 17.58
C VAL A 479 0.13 -16.08 18.57
N PRO A 480 0.78 -17.23 18.81
CA PRO A 480 0.30 -18.19 19.80
C PRO A 480 0.51 -17.62 21.20
N LEU A 481 -0.59 -17.40 21.93
CA LEU A 481 -0.55 -16.95 23.32
C LEU A 481 -0.61 -18.16 24.26
N GLN A 482 0.09 -18.08 25.39
CA GLN A 482 -0.04 -19.05 26.48
C GLN A 482 -1.47 -18.99 27.06
N THR A 483 -1.94 -20.08 27.66
CA THR A 483 -3.35 -20.22 28.08
C THR A 483 -3.78 -19.09 29.03
N ASN A 484 -4.91 -18.44 28.72
CA ASN A 484 -5.66 -17.42 29.50
C ASN A 484 -5.51 -15.95 29.07
N ALA A 485 -4.81 -15.59 27.99
CA ALA A 485 -4.71 -14.21 27.47
C ALA A 485 -5.68 -13.88 26.30
N LEU A 486 -6.97 -14.22 26.40
CA LEU A 486 -7.85 -14.41 25.22
C LEU A 486 -9.06 -13.47 25.06
N VAL A 487 -9.05 -12.21 25.53
CA VAL A 487 -10.27 -11.36 25.36
C VAL A 487 -10.03 -9.94 24.86
N PHE A 488 -8.96 -9.25 25.28
CA PHE A 488 -8.76 -7.84 24.94
C PHE A 488 -7.40 -7.56 24.33
N VAL A 489 -7.36 -6.61 23.40
CA VAL A 489 -6.13 -6.13 22.77
C VAL A 489 -6.05 -4.62 22.88
N ALA A 490 -4.87 -4.12 23.22
CA ALA A 490 -4.52 -2.70 23.15
C ALA A 490 -3.17 -2.55 22.45
N VAL A 491 -2.93 -1.40 21.84
CA VAL A 491 -1.71 -1.14 21.06
C VAL A 491 -1.07 0.13 21.55
N ASN A 492 0.24 0.09 21.82
CA ASN A 492 1.06 1.29 21.93
C ASN A 492 1.85 1.46 20.62
N PRO A 493 1.39 2.32 19.70
CA PRO A 493 2.06 2.53 18.42
C PRO A 493 3.41 3.24 18.57
N ALA A 494 3.63 4.03 19.62
CA ALA A 494 4.90 4.72 19.85
C ALA A 494 6.03 3.76 20.24
N LEU A 495 5.69 2.67 20.93
CA LEU A 495 6.64 1.63 21.32
C LEU A 495 6.61 0.39 20.41
N ASN A 496 5.72 0.38 19.42
CA ASN A 496 5.45 -0.79 18.59
C ASN A 496 5.17 -2.06 19.42
N LYS A 497 4.33 -1.93 20.46
CA LYS A 497 3.96 -3.02 21.37
C LYS A 497 2.44 -3.26 21.37
N ILE A 498 2.05 -4.52 21.45
CA ILE A 498 0.65 -4.96 21.56
C ILE A 498 0.47 -5.64 22.91
N TYR A 499 -0.57 -5.27 23.64
CA TYR A 499 -0.89 -5.83 24.95
C TYR A 499 -2.17 -6.64 24.81
N THR A 500 -2.07 -7.92 25.13
CA THR A 500 -3.22 -8.82 25.19
C THR A 500 -3.46 -9.22 26.64
N SER A 501 -4.72 -9.44 27.00
CA SER A 501 -5.07 -9.85 28.36
C SER A 501 -6.25 -10.82 28.40
N GLY A 502 -6.36 -11.52 29.53
CA GLY A 502 -7.44 -12.47 29.82
C GLY A 502 -8.79 -11.84 30.18
N GLY A 503 -9.84 -12.65 30.10
CA GLY A 503 -11.21 -12.31 30.54
C GLY A 503 -11.47 -12.55 32.03
N ALA A 504 -12.71 -12.42 32.52
CA ALA A 504 -13.04 -12.30 33.95
C ALA A 504 -12.79 -13.51 34.89
N SER A 505 -12.18 -14.62 34.44
CA SER A 505 -11.94 -15.83 35.25
C SER A 505 -10.47 -16.05 35.67
N GLY A 506 -10.26 -16.69 36.82
CA GLY A 506 -8.97 -17.04 37.46
C GLY A 506 -7.78 -17.33 36.56
N GLY A 507 -6.63 -16.69 36.85
CA GLY A 507 -5.35 -16.93 36.19
C GLY A 507 -5.11 -16.07 34.95
N GLN A 508 -5.60 -14.82 34.91
CA GLN A 508 -5.37 -13.92 33.77
C GLN A 508 -3.95 -13.38 33.75
N GLU A 509 -3.34 -13.42 32.57
CA GLU A 509 -2.02 -12.86 32.28
C GLU A 509 -2.15 -11.72 31.27
N VAL A 510 -1.28 -10.73 31.40
CA VAL A 510 -1.02 -9.77 30.34
C VAL A 510 0.16 -10.30 29.54
N VAL A 511 -0.05 -10.44 28.24
CA VAL A 511 1.01 -10.81 27.31
C VAL A 511 1.33 -9.61 26.44
N VAL A 512 2.60 -9.25 26.40
CA VAL A 512 3.16 -8.19 25.57
C VAL A 512 3.73 -8.82 24.31
N ILE A 513 3.32 -8.33 23.16
CA ILE A 513 3.78 -8.77 21.84
C ILE A 513 4.59 -7.63 21.23
N ASP A 514 5.79 -7.94 20.78
CA ASP A 514 6.60 -7.03 19.98
C ASP A 514 6.03 -6.93 18.55
N GLY A 515 5.68 -5.72 18.12
CA GLY A 515 5.00 -5.51 16.84
C GLY A 515 5.89 -5.68 15.60
N ALA A 516 7.21 -5.78 15.76
CA ALA A 516 8.13 -6.03 14.64
C ALA A 516 8.44 -7.52 14.47
N THR A 517 8.58 -8.24 15.58
CA THR A 517 9.01 -9.65 15.60
C THR A 517 7.89 -10.63 15.91
N PHE A 518 6.74 -10.13 16.37
CA PHE A 518 5.60 -10.91 16.86
C PHE A 518 5.95 -11.86 18.02
N SER A 519 7.06 -11.59 18.71
CA SER A 519 7.46 -12.35 19.90
C SER A 519 6.59 -11.95 21.08
N ALA A 520 6.11 -12.94 21.84
CA ALA A 520 5.17 -12.76 22.94
C ALA A 520 5.81 -13.10 24.29
N ALA A 521 5.60 -12.23 25.29
CA ALA A 521 6.10 -12.41 26.65
C ALA A 521 4.98 -12.16 27.68
N ASP A 522 4.78 -13.11 28.58
CA ASP A 522 3.90 -12.93 29.75
C ASP A 522 4.59 -12.02 30.79
N VAL A 523 3.87 -10.97 31.20
CA VAL A 523 4.31 -9.97 32.20
C VAL A 523 3.48 -10.02 33.48
N GLY A 524 2.84 -11.16 33.72
CA GLY A 524 2.11 -11.49 34.93
C GLY A 524 0.65 -11.00 34.91
N THR A 525 0.06 -10.89 36.10
CA THR A 525 -1.40 -10.80 36.25
C THR A 525 -2.02 -9.59 35.57
N GLY A 526 -3.17 -9.78 34.91
CA GLY A 526 -4.05 -8.67 34.52
C GLY A 526 -5.18 -9.06 33.57
N SER A 527 -6.27 -8.30 33.61
CA SER A 527 -7.48 -8.47 32.80
C SER A 527 -7.91 -7.13 32.22
N GLY A 528 -8.33 -7.12 30.95
CA GLY A 528 -8.41 -5.88 30.19
C GLY A 528 -7.01 -5.30 29.89
N ALA A 529 -6.95 -4.42 28.90
CA ALA A 529 -5.76 -3.66 28.61
C ALA A 529 -6.17 -2.32 27.99
N SER A 530 -5.62 -1.23 28.49
CA SER A 530 -5.75 0.12 27.92
C SER A 530 -4.38 0.80 27.96
N VAL A 531 -4.13 1.68 27.00
CA VAL A 531 -2.82 2.32 26.81
C VAL A 531 -3.00 3.83 26.85
N ASP A 532 -2.18 4.48 27.67
CA ASP A 532 -1.90 5.90 27.55
C ASP A 532 -0.68 6.09 26.64
N VAL A 533 -0.94 6.42 25.38
CA VAL A 533 0.11 6.62 24.37
C VAL A 533 0.96 7.87 24.62
N GLN A 534 0.51 8.81 25.46
CA GLN A 534 1.29 10.03 25.76
C GLN A 534 2.39 9.74 26.80
N SER A 535 2.04 9.04 27.89
CA SER A 535 3.02 8.65 28.92
C SER A 535 3.70 7.31 28.64
N ASN A 536 3.24 6.57 27.62
CA ASN A 536 3.63 5.19 27.35
C ASN A 536 3.34 4.22 28.50
N HIS A 537 2.38 4.53 29.36
CA HIS A 537 1.91 3.60 30.38
C HIS A 537 0.76 2.74 29.85
N TYR A 538 0.62 1.54 30.40
CA TYR A 538 -0.55 0.70 30.14
C TYR A 538 -1.14 0.16 31.44
N TRP A 539 -2.44 -0.05 31.39
CA TRP A 539 -3.26 -0.36 32.54
C TRP A 539 -3.91 -1.72 32.34
N ALA A 540 -3.98 -2.50 33.41
CA ALA A 540 -4.68 -3.77 33.43
C ALA A 540 -5.36 -3.96 34.76
N ALA A 541 -6.60 -4.44 34.76
CA ALA A 541 -7.31 -4.74 35.97
C ALA A 541 -6.72 -5.98 36.65
N ASN A 542 -6.68 -5.99 37.98
CA ASN A 542 -6.22 -7.11 38.78
C ASN A 542 -7.40 -7.66 39.58
N VAL A 543 -8.18 -8.54 38.93
CA VAL A 543 -9.46 -9.06 39.43
C VAL A 543 -9.33 -9.59 40.86
N TYR A 544 -8.32 -10.42 41.14
CA TYR A 544 -8.13 -11.05 42.45
C TYR A 544 -7.28 -10.23 43.42
N GLY A 545 -6.43 -9.34 42.91
CA GLY A 545 -5.73 -8.35 43.74
C GLY A 545 -6.60 -7.17 44.15
N GLY A 546 -7.81 -7.07 43.60
CA GLY A 546 -8.82 -6.10 43.98
C GLY A 546 -8.51 -4.65 43.58
N GLY A 547 -7.78 -4.45 42.48
CA GLY A 547 -7.29 -3.14 42.07
C GLY A 547 -6.88 -3.07 40.60
N VAL A 548 -6.33 -1.94 40.16
CA VAL A 548 -5.79 -1.79 38.80
C VAL A 548 -4.26 -1.63 38.86
N LEU A 549 -3.57 -2.24 37.91
CA LEU A 549 -2.12 -2.17 37.74
C LEU A 549 -1.78 -1.12 36.69
N VAL A 550 -0.80 -0.28 36.99
CA VAL A 550 -0.16 0.65 36.05
C VAL A 550 1.22 0.09 35.75
N ARG A 551 1.56 -0.07 34.47
CA ARG A 551 2.86 -0.54 34.04
C ARG A 551 3.52 0.45 33.10
N ASP A 552 4.85 0.49 33.16
CA ASP A 552 5.69 1.21 32.22
C ASP A 552 5.76 0.44 30.90
N GLY A 553 5.36 1.04 29.78
CA GLY A 553 5.33 0.35 28.49
C GLY A 553 6.72 0.01 27.94
N SER A 554 7.79 0.67 28.41
CA SER A 554 9.14 0.42 27.92
C SER A 554 9.80 -0.78 28.61
N THR A 555 9.59 -0.91 29.92
CA THR A 555 10.22 -1.91 30.79
C THR A 555 9.28 -3.00 31.29
N ASP A 556 7.98 -2.84 31.10
CA ASP A 556 6.90 -3.72 31.55
C ASP A 556 6.80 -3.89 33.09
N ASN A 557 7.54 -3.07 33.84
CA ASN A 557 7.50 -3.04 35.28
C ASN A 557 6.20 -2.43 35.81
N VAL A 558 5.67 -2.98 36.90
CA VAL A 558 4.55 -2.38 37.65
C VAL A 558 5.04 -1.10 38.33
N LEU A 559 4.45 0.03 37.92
CA LEU A 559 4.67 1.34 38.52
C LEU A 559 3.79 1.56 39.74
N ALA A 560 2.53 1.12 39.67
CA ALA A 560 1.57 1.28 40.74
C ALA A 560 0.50 0.19 40.74
N THR A 561 -0.02 -0.10 41.94
CA THR A 561 -1.23 -0.90 42.14
C THR A 561 -2.23 -0.04 42.90
N ILE A 562 -3.34 0.31 42.26
CA ILE A 562 -4.38 1.16 42.86
C ILE A 562 -5.48 0.27 43.42
N PRO A 563 -5.65 0.19 44.75
CA PRO A 563 -6.67 -0.65 45.37
C PRO A 563 -8.06 -0.04 45.14
N LEU A 564 -8.99 -0.87 44.67
CA LEU A 564 -10.39 -0.50 44.46
C LEU A 564 -11.31 -1.23 45.44
N GLY A 565 -10.92 -2.40 45.92
CA GLY A 565 -11.72 -3.22 46.85
C GLY A 565 -12.88 -3.97 46.20
N PHE A 566 -12.86 -4.06 44.87
CA PHE A 566 -13.82 -4.81 44.04
C PHE A 566 -13.06 -5.74 43.10
N CYS A 567 -13.73 -6.34 42.11
CA CYS A 567 -13.18 -7.31 41.17
C CYS A 567 -13.08 -6.62 39.81
N PRO A 568 -12.11 -5.72 39.59
CA PRO A 568 -12.00 -4.97 38.35
C PRO A 568 -11.65 -5.93 37.21
N ILE A 569 -12.36 -5.82 36.08
CA ILE A 569 -12.26 -6.76 34.94
C ILE A 569 -11.92 -6.08 33.62
N ASN A 570 -12.06 -4.76 33.52
CA ASN A 570 -11.82 -4.03 32.28
C ASN A 570 -11.32 -2.61 32.55
N THR A 571 -10.55 -2.09 31.61
CA THR A 571 -9.89 -0.79 31.67
C THR A 571 -10.10 -0.06 30.34
N ALA A 572 -10.27 1.26 30.38
CA ALA A 572 -10.42 2.12 29.21
C ALA A 572 -9.86 3.51 29.48
N TYR A 573 -8.91 3.93 28.64
CA TYR A 573 -8.23 5.21 28.79
C TYR A 573 -8.94 6.34 28.01
N ASP A 574 -9.30 7.43 28.69
CA ASP A 574 -9.77 8.69 28.09
C ASP A 574 -8.60 9.67 27.97
N SER A 575 -7.98 9.67 26.79
CA SER A 575 -6.84 10.53 26.47
C SER A 575 -7.17 12.03 26.44
N ASN A 576 -8.44 12.43 26.31
CA ASN A 576 -8.81 13.84 26.30
C ASN A 576 -8.85 14.45 27.70
N ARG A 577 -8.96 13.61 28.74
CA ARG A 577 -9.12 14.04 30.13
C ARG A 577 -8.08 13.44 31.07
N ASN A 578 -7.13 12.66 30.55
CA ASN A 578 -6.16 11.87 31.28
C ASN A 578 -6.82 11.06 32.40
N ARG A 579 -7.80 10.23 32.03
CA ARG A 579 -8.51 9.38 33.00
C ARG A 579 -8.50 7.94 32.58
N GLU A 580 -8.30 7.08 33.56
CA GLU A 580 -8.54 5.66 33.42
C GLU A 580 -9.92 5.30 33.95
N TRP A 581 -10.72 4.59 33.15
CA TRP A 581 -12.02 4.09 33.54
C TRP A 581 -11.92 2.59 33.81
N VAL A 582 -12.30 2.16 35.01
CA VAL A 582 -12.19 0.76 35.43
C VAL A 582 -13.55 0.21 35.80
N GLY A 583 -14.02 -0.80 35.07
CA GLY A 583 -15.24 -1.53 35.39
C GLY A 583 -14.95 -2.71 36.30
N ALA A 584 -15.75 -2.90 37.35
CA ALA A 584 -15.64 -4.04 38.25
C ALA A 584 -16.90 -4.92 38.23
N GLN A 585 -16.73 -6.22 38.46
CA GLN A 585 -17.82 -7.18 38.52
C GLN A 585 -17.62 -8.20 39.66
N CYS A 586 -18.35 -8.04 40.78
CA CYS A 586 -18.31 -8.98 41.91
C CYS A 586 -19.70 -9.59 42.17
N GLY A 587 -20.16 -10.52 41.34
CA GLY A 587 -21.40 -11.27 41.60
C GLY A 587 -22.69 -10.52 41.20
N PRO A 588 -23.87 -10.83 41.79
CA PRO A 588 -25.17 -10.62 41.12
C PRO A 588 -25.77 -9.20 41.18
N GLY A 589 -25.02 -8.15 41.54
CA GLY A 589 -25.50 -6.75 41.48
C GLY A 589 -24.66 -5.73 42.29
N ASP A 590 -24.85 -4.44 41.96
CA ASP A 590 -24.12 -3.23 42.46
C ASP A 590 -22.64 -3.11 42.05
N ASP A 591 -22.34 -3.47 40.80
CA ASP A 591 -21.02 -3.37 40.18
C ASP A 591 -20.62 -1.92 39.84
N PRO A 592 -19.53 -1.37 40.43
CA PRO A 592 -19.12 0.02 40.20
C PRO A 592 -18.24 0.20 38.94
N VAL A 593 -18.25 1.44 38.43
CA VAL A 593 -17.23 1.95 37.50
C VAL A 593 -16.43 3.04 38.21
N PHE A 594 -15.11 2.92 38.18
CA PHE A 594 -14.18 3.88 38.75
C PHE A 594 -13.63 4.81 37.66
N ALA A 595 -13.45 6.08 37.99
CA ALA A 595 -12.67 7.01 37.20
C ALA A 595 -11.42 7.38 38.01
N ILE A 596 -10.25 7.10 37.46
CA ILE A 596 -8.95 7.29 38.10
C ILE A 596 -8.20 8.36 37.31
N ASN A 597 -7.52 9.27 38.01
CA ASN A 597 -6.64 10.21 37.34
C ASN A 597 -5.39 9.47 36.85
N ALA A 598 -5.09 9.60 35.56
CA ALA A 598 -3.97 8.92 34.91
C ALA A 598 -2.73 9.81 34.74
N ALA A 599 -2.78 11.05 35.26
CA ALA A 599 -1.69 12.02 35.24
C ALA A 599 -0.59 11.73 36.27
#